data_AF-A0A5D2BTE4-F1
#
_entry.id   AF-A0A5D2BTE4-F1
#
_cell.length_a   1.000
_cell.length_b   1.000
_cell.length_c   1.000
_cell.angle_alpha   90.00
_cell.angle_beta   90.00
_cell.angle_gamma   90.00
#
_symmetry.space_group_name_H-M   'P 1'
#
loop_
_entity.id
_entity.type
_entity.pdbx_description
1 polymer ?
#
loop_
_entity_poly.entity_id
_entity_poly.type
_entity_poly.pdbx_seq_one_letter_code
_entity_poly.pdbx_strand_id
1 'polypeptide(L)'
;MWIPFGIFLLLVRATVFFLLPYKLSILFLHFTGLRGTLIIPDDCRVSNELKQLSKEGGLLYVCNHRTLLDPVYLSMGLVQVRPPSLSLAAVTYSLSRVTELFAPIRTVRLIRNREKDSKMIEKQLQQGDLVICPEGTTCREPYLLRFSPLFAEKTYHIVPVAIDFHVSMFYGTTAGGYKSLDPVFLLMNPTSHCSLAILEKLPRSYTCKGGKSKFEVANHVQALIGKALNFECTSLTRKDKYMILAGNEGIV
;
A
#
# COMPACT_ATOMS: atom_id res chain seq x y z
N MET A 1 -17.44 14.26 -21.83
CA MET A 1 -18.23 13.11 -22.35
C MET A 1 -17.88 11.75 -21.74
N TRP A 2 -16.78 11.59 -20.98
CA TRP A 2 -16.41 10.29 -20.38
C TRP A 2 -17.21 9.89 -19.13
N ILE A 3 -17.89 10.83 -18.47
CA ILE A 3 -18.59 10.58 -17.20
C ILE A 3 -19.67 9.48 -17.33
N PRO A 4 -20.59 9.49 -18.33
CA PRO A 4 -21.59 8.42 -18.47
C PRO A 4 -20.97 7.04 -18.62
N PHE A 5 -19.91 6.92 -19.44
CA PHE A 5 -19.19 5.66 -19.61
C PHE A 5 -18.46 5.23 -18.34
N GLY A 6 -17.83 6.17 -17.63
CA GLY A 6 -17.19 5.89 -16.35
C GLY A 6 -18.17 5.39 -15.29
N ILE A 7 -19.35 6.01 -15.19
CA ILE A 7 -20.43 5.56 -14.29
C ILE A 7 -20.89 4.14 -14.66
N PHE A 8 -21.07 3.87 -15.95
CA PHE A 8 -21.40 2.52 -16.42
C PHE A 8 -20.34 1.49 -16.01
N LEU A 9 -19.05 1.77 -16.25
CA LEU A 9 -17.95 0.90 -15.84
C LEU A 9 -17.92 0.67 -14.33
N LEU A 10 -18.12 1.73 -13.54
CA LEU A 10 -18.20 1.65 -12.08
C LEU A 10 -19.28 0.67 -11.65
N LEU A 11 -20.51 0.84 -12.15
CA LEU A 11 -21.65 -0.01 -11.77
C LEU A 11 -21.40 -1.47 -12.15
N VAL A 12 -20.92 -1.73 -13.37
CA VAL A 12 -20.64 -3.09 -13.85
C VAL A 12 -19.52 -3.74 -13.02
N ARG A 13 -18.39 -3.05 -12.84
CA ARG A 13 -17.24 -3.59 -12.08
C ARG A 13 -17.57 -3.81 -10.60
N ALA A 14 -18.27 -2.87 -9.95
CA ALA A 14 -18.69 -3.02 -8.56
C ALA A 14 -19.67 -4.21 -8.41
N THR A 15 -20.66 -4.32 -9.30
CA THR A 15 -21.64 -5.41 -9.27
C THR A 15 -20.95 -6.76 -9.42
N VAL A 16 -20.07 -6.92 -10.41
CA VAL A 16 -19.33 -8.18 -10.62
C VAL A 16 -18.44 -8.50 -9.42
N PHE A 17 -17.76 -7.49 -8.86
CA PHE A 17 -16.88 -7.69 -7.71
C PHE A 17 -17.61 -8.26 -6.48
N PHE A 18 -18.82 -7.79 -6.19
CA PHE A 18 -19.61 -8.25 -5.05
C PHE A 18 -20.39 -9.56 -5.31
N LEU A 19 -20.77 -9.85 -6.56
CA LEU A 19 -21.55 -11.04 -6.90
C LEU A 19 -20.71 -12.27 -7.22
N LEU A 20 -19.50 -12.10 -7.75
CA LEU A 20 -18.65 -13.22 -8.15
C LEU A 20 -17.60 -13.58 -7.09
N PRO A 21 -17.16 -14.85 -7.05
CA PRO A 21 -15.98 -15.26 -6.30
C PRO A 21 -14.75 -14.41 -6.67
N TYR A 22 -13.95 -14.07 -5.67
CA TYR A 22 -12.80 -13.15 -5.78
C TYR A 22 -11.90 -13.41 -7.00
N LYS A 23 -11.59 -14.67 -7.31
CA LYS A 23 -10.75 -15.03 -8.47
C LYS A 23 -11.37 -14.61 -9.81
N LEU A 24 -12.68 -14.84 -9.98
CA LEU A 24 -13.40 -14.46 -11.19
C LEU A 24 -13.56 -12.94 -11.27
N SER A 25 -13.81 -12.28 -10.14
CA SER A 25 -13.85 -10.82 -10.05
C SER A 25 -12.54 -10.19 -10.51
N ILE A 26 -11.38 -10.73 -10.10
CA ILE A 26 -10.06 -10.23 -10.55
C ILE A 26 -9.90 -10.36 -12.07
N LEU A 27 -10.25 -11.52 -12.64
CA LEU A 27 -10.16 -11.73 -14.10
C LEU A 27 -11.04 -10.73 -14.86
N PHE A 28 -12.24 -10.49 -14.36
CA PHE A 28 -13.16 -9.51 -14.94
C PHE A 28 -12.63 -8.08 -14.83
N LEU A 29 -12.10 -7.68 -13.67
CA LEU A 29 -11.50 -6.36 -13.48
C LEU A 29 -10.30 -6.17 -14.41
N HIS A 30 -9.47 -7.19 -14.58
CA HIS A 30 -8.37 -7.18 -15.54
C HIS A 30 -8.85 -7.00 -16.99
N PHE A 31 -9.82 -7.82 -17.42
CA PHE A 31 -10.41 -7.76 -18.76
C PHE A 31 -11.02 -6.39 -19.06
N THR A 32 -11.72 -5.81 -18.08
CA THR A 32 -12.34 -4.49 -18.25
C THR A 32 -11.37 -3.34 -18.16
N GLY A 33 -10.08 -3.56 -17.84
CA GLY A 33 -9.03 -2.53 -17.95
C GLY A 33 -8.30 -2.16 -16.64
N LEU A 34 -8.63 -2.77 -15.50
CA LEU A 34 -7.89 -2.59 -14.25
C LEU A 34 -6.73 -3.59 -14.18
N ARG A 35 -5.55 -3.16 -14.60
CA ARG A 35 -4.38 -4.03 -14.77
C ARG A 35 -3.40 -3.88 -13.62
N GLY A 36 -2.66 -4.94 -13.37
CA GLY A 36 -1.57 -4.96 -12.41
C GLY A 36 -0.40 -5.78 -12.94
N THR A 37 0.82 -5.35 -12.64
CA THR A 37 2.06 -6.08 -12.95
C THR A 37 2.86 -6.23 -11.67
N LEU A 38 3.26 -7.47 -11.38
CA LEU A 38 4.16 -7.77 -10.29
C LEU A 38 5.57 -7.95 -10.84
N ILE A 39 6.49 -7.13 -10.37
CA ILE A 39 7.91 -7.16 -10.65
C ILE A 39 8.59 -7.75 -9.42
N ILE A 40 9.34 -8.81 -9.65
CA ILE A 40 10.15 -9.47 -8.63
C ILE A 40 11.56 -9.53 -9.20
N PRO A 41 12.60 -9.18 -8.42
CA PRO A 41 13.97 -9.37 -8.84
C PRO A 41 14.16 -10.79 -9.36
N ASP A 42 14.82 -10.93 -10.52
CA ASP A 42 14.95 -12.16 -11.32
C ASP A 42 15.64 -13.35 -10.61
N ASP A 43 15.99 -13.19 -9.34
CA ASP A 43 16.63 -14.23 -8.56
C ASP A 43 15.56 -15.04 -7.81
N CYS A 44 15.44 -16.34 -8.15
CA CYS A 44 14.54 -17.30 -7.47
C CYS A 44 14.70 -17.30 -5.93
N ARG A 45 15.79 -16.72 -5.42
CA ARG A 45 16.08 -16.44 -4.02
C ARG A 45 14.99 -15.63 -3.33
N VAL A 46 14.48 -14.54 -3.92
CA VAL A 46 13.50 -13.67 -3.25
C VAL A 46 12.19 -14.43 -2.99
N SER A 47 11.70 -15.19 -3.98
CA SER A 47 10.49 -16.02 -3.79
C SER A 47 10.68 -17.10 -2.73
N ASN A 48 11.84 -17.78 -2.74
CA ASN A 48 12.16 -18.83 -1.78
C ASN A 48 12.40 -18.29 -0.36
N GLU A 49 13.09 -17.16 -0.23
CA GLU A 49 13.28 -16.45 1.03
C GLU A 49 11.95 -16.00 1.59
N LEU A 50 11.09 -15.36 0.79
CA LEU A 50 9.75 -14.96 1.21
C LEU A 50 8.93 -16.17 1.70
N LYS A 51 9.05 -17.35 1.06
CA LYS A 51 8.39 -18.58 1.54
C LYS A 51 8.99 -19.13 2.84
N GLN A 52 10.30 -19.01 3.05
CA GLN A 52 10.95 -19.48 4.29
C GLN A 52 10.69 -18.54 5.47
N LEU A 53 10.68 -17.23 5.22
CA LEU A 53 10.54 -16.19 6.23
C LEU A 53 9.20 -16.23 6.97
N SER A 54 8.13 -16.75 6.37
CA SER A 54 6.85 -16.92 7.07
C SER A 54 6.92 -17.90 8.25
N LYS A 55 7.98 -18.71 8.36
CA LYS A 55 8.17 -19.63 9.50
C LYS A 55 8.73 -18.92 10.74
N GLU A 56 9.33 -17.74 10.59
CA GLU A 56 10.02 -17.00 11.67
C GLU A 56 9.16 -15.87 12.27
N GLY A 57 7.97 -15.63 11.71
CA GLY A 57 7.03 -14.57 12.13
C GLY A 57 6.42 -13.83 10.95
N GLY A 58 5.56 -12.86 11.22
CA GLY A 58 4.95 -12.01 10.19
C GLY A 58 5.96 -11.09 9.51
N LEU A 59 5.92 -11.02 8.18
CA LEU A 59 6.66 -10.03 7.40
C LEU A 59 5.96 -8.68 7.44
N LEU A 60 6.76 -7.62 7.52
CA LEU A 60 6.29 -6.26 7.39
C LEU A 60 6.63 -5.71 6.01
N TYR A 61 5.61 -5.63 5.15
CA TYR A 61 5.69 -4.97 3.87
C TYR A 61 5.56 -3.46 4.06
N VAL A 62 6.57 -2.71 3.64
CA VAL A 62 6.60 -1.25 3.75
C VAL A 62 6.55 -0.68 2.34
N CYS A 63 5.47 0.04 2.01
CA CYS A 63 5.28 0.58 0.67
C CYS A 63 5.07 2.08 0.67
N ASN A 64 5.41 2.74 -0.45
CA ASN A 64 4.90 4.07 -0.71
C ASN A 64 3.38 4.03 -0.91
N HIS A 65 2.72 5.19 -0.95
CA HIS A 65 1.27 5.27 -0.96
C HIS A 65 0.75 6.11 -2.13
N ARG A 66 0.27 5.48 -3.20
CA ARG A 66 -0.33 6.15 -4.37
C ARG A 66 -1.84 6.29 -4.24
N THR A 67 -2.51 5.25 -3.74
CA THR A 67 -3.97 5.13 -3.66
C THR A 67 -4.43 4.38 -2.41
N LEU A 68 -5.70 4.50 -2.01
CA LEU A 68 -6.25 3.68 -0.93
C LEU A 68 -6.25 2.16 -1.25
N LEU A 69 -6.00 1.77 -2.49
CA LEU A 69 -6.04 0.39 -2.95
C LEU A 69 -4.66 -0.25 -3.10
N ASP A 70 -3.57 0.47 -2.80
CA ASP A 70 -2.22 -0.09 -2.87
C ASP A 70 -2.08 -1.39 -2.04
N PRO A 71 -2.61 -1.47 -0.80
CA PRO A 71 -2.59 -2.72 -0.03
C PRO A 71 -3.36 -3.88 -0.71
N VAL A 72 -4.42 -3.56 -1.45
CA VAL A 72 -5.23 -4.56 -2.17
C VAL A 72 -4.46 -5.11 -3.36
N TYR A 73 -3.86 -4.22 -4.17
CA TYR A 73 -2.99 -4.62 -5.27
C TYR A 73 -1.81 -5.44 -4.77
N LEU A 74 -1.18 -5.04 -3.66
CA LEU A 74 -0.11 -5.83 -3.03
C LEU A 74 -0.58 -7.22 -2.62
N SER A 75 -1.75 -7.33 -1.98
CA SER A 75 -2.33 -8.62 -1.62
C SER A 75 -2.54 -9.53 -2.85
N MET A 76 -3.08 -8.97 -3.93
CA MET A 76 -3.28 -9.68 -5.20
C MET A 76 -1.96 -10.16 -5.81
N GLY A 77 -0.92 -9.33 -5.77
CA GLY A 77 0.43 -9.71 -6.22
C GLY A 77 1.03 -10.82 -5.36
N LEU A 78 0.93 -10.70 -4.04
CA LEU A 78 1.51 -11.67 -3.10
C LEU A 78 0.95 -13.08 -3.28
N VAL A 79 -0.32 -13.24 -3.63
CA VAL A 79 -0.92 -14.57 -3.90
C VAL A 79 -0.20 -15.33 -5.03
N GLN A 80 0.49 -14.64 -5.94
CA GLN A 80 1.25 -15.28 -7.03
C GLN A 80 2.57 -15.91 -6.54
N VAL A 81 3.11 -15.42 -5.42
CA VAL A 81 4.43 -15.83 -4.91
C VAL A 81 4.43 -16.38 -3.50
N ARG A 82 3.33 -16.24 -2.77
CA ARG A 82 3.13 -16.73 -1.42
C ARG A 82 1.99 -17.74 -1.37
N PRO A 83 1.96 -18.60 -0.34
CA PRO A 83 0.88 -19.55 -0.14
C PRO A 83 -0.49 -18.85 0.00
N PRO A 84 -1.59 -19.48 -0.48
CA PRO A 84 -2.95 -18.93 -0.35
C PRO A 84 -3.44 -18.75 1.09
N SER A 85 -2.82 -19.44 2.05
CA SER A 85 -3.13 -19.35 3.48
C SER A 85 -2.57 -18.10 4.16
N LEU A 86 -1.87 -17.23 3.42
CA LEU A 86 -1.26 -16.03 3.96
C LEU A 86 -2.33 -14.98 4.31
N SER A 87 -2.45 -14.67 5.59
CA SER A 87 -3.24 -13.53 6.05
C SER A 87 -2.40 -12.26 5.96
N LEU A 88 -2.66 -11.42 4.97
CA LEU A 88 -2.13 -10.04 4.90
C LEU A 88 -3.14 -9.08 5.52
N ALA A 89 -2.72 -8.32 6.52
CA ALA A 89 -3.49 -7.21 7.06
C ALA A 89 -2.89 -5.87 6.59
N ALA A 90 -3.74 -4.86 6.41
CA ALA A 90 -3.33 -3.51 6.02
C ALA A 90 -3.58 -2.49 7.12
N VAL A 91 -2.54 -1.75 7.47
CA VAL A 91 -2.61 -0.69 8.49
C VAL A 91 -3.04 0.62 7.84
N THR A 92 -4.11 1.24 8.34
CA THR A 92 -4.67 2.47 7.76
C THR A 92 -4.95 3.53 8.82
N TYR A 93 -4.67 4.80 8.52
CA TYR A 93 -4.83 5.89 9.50
C TYR A 93 -6.19 6.59 9.43
N SER A 94 -7.00 6.35 8.40
CA SER A 94 -8.15 7.23 8.09
C SER A 94 -9.29 6.55 7.32
N LEU A 95 -9.41 5.22 7.41
CA LEU A 95 -10.59 4.54 6.83
C LEU A 95 -11.81 4.67 7.76
N SER A 96 -12.97 4.86 7.14
CA SER A 96 -14.26 4.79 7.83
C SER A 96 -14.60 3.33 8.17
N ARG A 97 -15.43 3.09 9.20
CA ARG A 97 -15.89 1.73 9.55
C ARG A 97 -16.63 1.04 8.41
N VAL A 98 -17.35 1.83 7.60
CA VAL A 98 -18.07 1.31 6.43
C VAL A 98 -17.08 0.84 5.37
N THR A 99 -16.04 1.64 5.08
CA THR A 99 -15.00 1.26 4.11
C THR A 99 -14.22 0.02 4.55
N GLU A 100 -13.99 -0.13 5.85
CA GLU A 100 -13.37 -1.32 6.45
C GLU A 100 -14.23 -2.58 6.29
N LEU A 101 -15.56 -2.48 6.46
CA LEU A 101 -16.48 -3.61 6.28
C LEU A 101 -16.47 -4.15 4.83
N PHE A 102 -16.32 -3.27 3.85
CA PHE A 102 -16.27 -3.64 2.43
C PHE A 102 -14.84 -3.86 1.91
N ALA A 103 -13.81 -3.80 2.77
CA ALA A 103 -12.44 -3.97 2.34
C ALA A 103 -12.18 -5.44 1.96
N PRO A 104 -11.57 -5.73 0.79
CA PRO A 104 -11.27 -7.10 0.36
C PRO A 104 -10.18 -7.79 1.18
N ILE A 105 -9.43 -7.00 1.95
CA ILE A 105 -8.39 -7.49 2.84
C ILE A 105 -8.67 -6.97 4.25
N ARG A 106 -8.18 -7.68 5.26
CA ARG A 106 -8.31 -7.23 6.64
C ARG A 106 -7.61 -5.90 6.83
N THR A 107 -8.36 -4.87 7.20
CA THR A 107 -7.77 -3.57 7.57
C THR A 107 -7.67 -3.44 9.08
N VAL A 108 -6.69 -2.67 9.54
CA VAL A 108 -6.49 -2.35 10.95
C VAL A 108 -6.31 -0.85 11.06
N ARG A 109 -7.23 -0.20 11.76
CA ARG A 109 -7.21 1.25 11.92
C ARG A 109 -6.20 1.68 12.99
N LEU A 110 -5.34 2.61 12.61
CA LEU A 110 -4.50 3.38 13.53
C LEU A 110 -5.18 4.69 13.91
N ILE A 111 -4.93 5.12 15.14
CA ILE A 111 -5.60 6.27 15.77
C ILE A 111 -4.65 7.46 15.94
N ARG A 112 -3.47 7.41 15.33
CA ARG A 112 -2.44 8.47 15.37
C ARG A 112 -1.93 8.71 16.80
N ASN A 113 -1.93 7.67 17.63
CA ASN A 113 -1.28 7.67 18.93
C ASN A 113 -0.11 6.70 18.86
N ARG A 114 1.11 7.23 18.97
CA ARG A 114 2.34 6.48 18.74
C ARG A 114 2.42 5.19 19.56
N GLU A 115 2.08 5.24 20.85
CA GLU A 115 2.16 4.08 21.74
C GLU A 115 1.10 3.02 21.42
N LYS A 116 -0.14 3.44 21.22
CA LYS A 116 -1.25 2.53 20.89
C LYS A 116 -1.06 1.92 19.50
N ASP A 117 -0.68 2.72 18.52
CA ASP A 117 -0.41 2.27 17.15
C ASP A 117 0.79 1.32 17.12
N SER A 118 1.84 1.60 17.91
CA SER A 118 2.98 0.71 18.10
C SER A 118 2.56 -0.68 18.58
N LYS A 119 1.79 -0.76 19.67
CA LYS A 119 1.30 -2.02 20.24
C LYS A 119 0.39 -2.75 19.26
N MET A 120 -0.42 -2.02 18.50
CA MET A 120 -1.29 -2.60 17.47
C MET A 120 -0.48 -3.25 16.35
N ILE A 121 0.54 -2.56 15.83
CA ILE A 121 1.41 -3.10 14.77
C ILE A 121 2.09 -4.40 15.23
N GLU A 122 2.65 -4.41 16.45
CA GLU A 122 3.27 -5.61 17.04
C GLU A 122 2.28 -6.77 17.14
N LYS A 123 1.06 -6.51 17.62
CA LYS A 123 0.01 -7.52 17.71
C LYS A 123 -0.37 -8.08 16.35
N GLN A 124 -0.45 -7.26 15.30
CA GLN A 124 -0.78 -7.76 13.96
C GLN A 124 0.35 -8.60 13.36
N LEU A 125 1.61 -8.21 13.56
CA LEU A 125 2.77 -8.97 13.09
C LEU A 125 2.89 -10.36 13.75
N GLN A 126 2.34 -10.54 14.95
CA GLN A 126 2.23 -11.85 15.59
C GLN A 126 1.15 -12.74 14.94
N GLN A 127 0.15 -12.15 14.28
CA GLN A 127 -0.96 -12.87 13.65
C GLN A 127 -0.71 -13.21 12.18
N GLY A 128 0.22 -12.51 11.52
CA GLY A 128 0.54 -12.73 10.12
C GLY A 128 1.27 -11.54 9.51
N ASP A 129 1.27 -11.50 8.18
CA ASP A 129 1.94 -10.45 7.44
C ASP A 129 1.15 -9.13 7.51
N LEU A 130 1.88 -8.03 7.48
CA LEU A 130 1.34 -6.69 7.62
C LEU A 130 1.87 -5.78 6.53
N VAL A 131 1.01 -4.99 5.91
CA VAL A 131 1.43 -3.88 5.04
C VAL A 131 1.19 -2.54 5.73
N ILE A 132 2.17 -1.65 5.62
CA ILE A 132 2.10 -0.28 6.13
C ILE A 132 2.59 0.72 5.09
N CYS A 133 1.86 1.84 4.98
CA CYS A 133 2.24 3.02 4.21
C CYS A 133 2.77 4.11 5.16
N PRO A 134 4.08 4.21 5.40
CA PRO A 134 4.66 5.10 6.41
C PRO A 134 4.56 6.59 6.05
N GLU A 135 4.21 6.94 4.81
CA GLU A 135 3.85 8.32 4.40
C GLU A 135 2.62 8.85 5.16
N GLY A 136 1.71 7.96 5.56
CA GLY A 136 0.48 8.30 6.30
C GLY A 136 -0.57 9.06 5.48
N THR A 137 -0.34 9.27 4.18
CA THR A 137 -1.27 9.86 3.22
C THR A 137 -0.85 9.45 1.81
N THR A 138 -1.77 9.47 0.85
CA THR A 138 -1.48 9.14 -0.55
C THR A 138 -0.66 10.25 -1.21
N CYS A 139 0.44 9.97 -1.88
CA CYS A 139 1.18 10.89 -2.74
C CYS A 139 1.06 10.44 -4.20
N ARG A 140 0.63 11.35 -5.08
CA ARG A 140 0.45 11.07 -6.53
C ARG A 140 1.51 11.74 -7.41
N GLU A 141 2.43 12.48 -6.79
CA GLU A 141 3.54 13.15 -7.46
C GLU A 141 4.75 12.21 -7.61
N PRO A 142 5.72 12.49 -8.52
CA PRO A 142 6.92 11.66 -8.71
C PRO A 142 7.97 11.84 -7.60
N TYR A 143 7.52 11.92 -6.35
CA TYR A 143 8.34 12.00 -5.15
C TYR A 143 7.71 11.23 -3.99
N LEU A 144 8.53 10.85 -3.03
CA LEU A 144 8.12 10.20 -1.79
C LEU A 144 8.05 11.21 -0.65
N LEU A 145 6.95 11.22 0.09
CA LEU A 145 6.89 11.90 1.39
C LEU A 145 7.79 11.18 2.39
N ARG A 146 8.19 11.90 3.44
CA ARG A 146 9.01 11.38 4.52
C ARG A 146 8.31 10.20 5.20
N PHE A 147 9.04 9.09 5.34
CA PHE A 147 8.53 7.90 6.02
C PHE A 147 8.54 8.07 7.54
N SER A 148 7.41 7.80 8.19
CA SER A 148 7.35 7.68 9.64
C SER A 148 8.21 6.52 10.14
N PRO A 149 9.09 6.71 11.14
CA PRO A 149 9.98 5.66 11.63
C PRO A 149 9.29 4.66 12.58
N LEU A 150 7.98 4.78 12.79
CA LEU A 150 7.23 3.95 13.75
C LEU A 150 7.39 2.45 13.47
N PHE A 151 7.42 2.07 12.19
CA PHE A 151 7.48 0.68 11.75
C PHE A 151 8.86 0.04 11.99
N ALA A 152 9.93 0.83 11.94
CA ALA A 152 11.31 0.35 11.95
C ALA A 152 11.71 -0.34 13.26
N GLU A 153 11.06 0.04 14.37
CA GLU A 153 11.35 -0.53 15.69
C GLU A 153 10.58 -1.83 15.97
N LYS A 154 9.61 -2.19 15.12
CA LYS A 154 8.64 -3.27 15.40
C LYS A 154 9.11 -4.64 14.98
N THR A 155 9.88 -4.71 13.90
CA THR A 155 10.41 -5.96 13.39
C THR A 155 11.68 -5.70 12.58
N TYR A 156 12.50 -6.74 12.42
CA TYR A 156 13.63 -6.76 11.49
C TYR A 156 13.30 -7.53 10.20
N HIS A 157 12.07 -8.06 10.09
CA HIS A 157 11.56 -8.73 8.89
C HIS A 157 10.85 -7.72 7.98
N ILE A 158 11.61 -6.75 7.46
CA ILE A 158 11.09 -5.64 6.66
C ILE A 158 11.33 -5.92 5.17
N VAL A 159 10.27 -5.86 4.37
CA VAL A 159 10.31 -6.01 2.91
C VAL A 159 9.79 -4.72 2.27
N PRO A 160 10.65 -3.92 1.62
CA PRO A 160 10.21 -2.74 0.89
C PRO A 160 9.42 -3.13 -0.36
N VAL A 161 8.39 -2.36 -0.68
CA VAL A 161 7.59 -2.54 -1.89
C VAL A 161 7.41 -1.19 -2.57
N ALA A 162 7.86 -1.09 -3.81
CA ALA A 162 7.66 0.07 -4.65
C ALA A 162 6.37 -0.08 -5.46
N ILE A 163 5.51 0.93 -5.40
CA ILE A 163 4.18 0.93 -6.01
C ILE A 163 4.09 2.15 -6.93
N ASP A 164 3.86 1.90 -8.21
CA ASP A 164 3.50 2.93 -9.16
C ASP A 164 2.08 2.70 -9.67
N PHE A 165 1.35 3.79 -9.86
CA PHE A 165 -0.07 3.72 -10.18
C PHE A 165 -0.46 4.78 -11.22
N HIS A 166 -0.96 4.29 -12.35
CA HIS A 166 -1.37 5.09 -13.49
C HIS A 166 -2.86 4.91 -13.77
N VAL A 167 -3.52 6.02 -14.07
CA VAL A 167 -4.93 6.06 -14.47
C VAL A 167 -5.06 6.83 -15.77
N SER A 168 -6.02 6.46 -16.61
CA SER A 168 -6.16 7.08 -17.94
C SER A 168 -6.99 8.37 -17.97
N MET A 169 -7.94 8.54 -17.03
CA MET A 169 -8.96 9.61 -17.17
C MET A 169 -9.41 10.21 -15.83
N PHE A 170 -9.79 9.40 -14.85
CA PHE A 170 -10.37 9.87 -13.59
C PHE A 170 -9.33 9.81 -12.48
N TYR A 171 -8.94 10.98 -11.96
CA TYR A 171 -7.93 11.08 -10.92
C TYR A 171 -8.59 11.18 -9.54
N GLY A 172 -8.08 10.39 -8.60
CA GLY A 172 -8.47 10.47 -7.19
C GLY A 172 -8.01 11.77 -6.52
N THR A 173 -8.57 12.11 -5.37
CA THR A 173 -8.27 13.39 -4.74
C THR A 173 -6.97 13.33 -3.94
N THR A 174 -6.09 14.32 -4.13
CA THR A 174 -4.76 14.33 -3.49
C THR A 174 -4.76 14.94 -2.09
N ALA A 175 -5.49 16.04 -1.84
CA ALA A 175 -5.50 16.70 -0.54
C ALA A 175 -6.88 17.22 -0.10
N GLY A 176 -7.70 17.73 -1.03
CA GLY A 176 -9.10 18.14 -0.77
C GLY A 176 -10.13 17.05 -1.09
N GLY A 177 -11.39 17.29 -0.72
CA GLY A 177 -12.54 16.43 -1.07
C GLY A 177 -12.66 15.11 -0.28
N TYR A 178 -13.63 14.29 -0.68
CA TYR A 178 -13.91 13.00 -0.02
C TYR A 178 -12.97 11.91 -0.54
N LYS A 179 -11.93 11.58 0.23
CA LYS A 179 -11.00 10.48 -0.10
C LYS A 179 -11.67 9.12 -0.32
N SER A 180 -12.85 8.90 0.25
CA SER A 180 -13.66 7.71 0.02
C SER A 180 -14.10 7.55 -1.44
N LEU A 181 -13.97 8.59 -2.27
CA LEU A 181 -14.23 8.54 -3.72
C LEU A 181 -13.04 8.00 -4.52
N ASP A 182 -11.86 7.80 -3.93
CA ASP A 182 -10.70 7.26 -4.65
C ASP A 182 -11.01 5.90 -5.33
N PRO A 183 -11.64 4.92 -4.65
CA PRO A 183 -12.07 3.68 -5.30
C PRO A 183 -13.11 3.92 -6.40
N VAL A 184 -13.99 4.91 -6.24
CA VAL A 184 -15.02 5.27 -7.24
C VAL A 184 -14.35 5.75 -8.52
N PHE A 185 -13.44 6.73 -8.42
CA PHE A 185 -12.71 7.22 -9.58
C PHE A 185 -11.86 6.13 -10.22
N LEU A 186 -11.26 5.22 -9.44
CA LEU A 186 -10.56 4.09 -10.02
C LEU A 186 -11.50 3.20 -10.85
N LEU A 187 -12.64 2.79 -10.29
CA LEU A 187 -13.60 1.93 -10.98
C LEU A 187 -14.23 2.60 -12.20
N MET A 188 -14.26 3.94 -12.26
CA MET A 188 -14.69 4.69 -13.44
C MET A 188 -13.64 4.74 -14.56
N ASN A 189 -12.35 4.49 -14.27
CA ASN A 189 -11.30 4.61 -15.29
C ASN A 189 -11.44 3.58 -16.41
N PRO A 190 -11.42 3.99 -17.70
CA PRO A 190 -11.34 3.07 -18.82
C PRO A 190 -10.19 2.07 -18.63
N THR A 191 -9.00 2.58 -18.31
CA THR A 191 -7.85 1.74 -17.97
C THR A 191 -7.08 2.30 -16.78
N SER A 192 -6.58 1.40 -15.94
CA SER A 192 -5.58 1.72 -14.91
C SER A 192 -4.48 0.67 -14.92
N HIS A 193 -3.31 1.03 -14.44
CA HIS A 193 -2.19 0.11 -14.29
C HIS A 193 -1.48 0.34 -12.96
N CYS A 194 -1.36 -0.73 -12.18
CA CYS A 194 -0.56 -0.76 -10.96
C CYS A 194 0.69 -1.59 -11.19
N SER A 195 1.87 -0.98 -11.07
CA SER A 195 3.14 -1.70 -11.03
C SER A 195 3.56 -1.89 -9.59
N LEU A 196 3.84 -3.13 -9.20
CA LEU A 196 4.31 -3.49 -7.86
C LEU A 196 5.70 -4.10 -7.99
N ALA A 197 6.72 -3.52 -7.40
CA ALA A 197 8.03 -4.13 -7.28
C ALA A 197 8.29 -4.53 -5.82
N ILE A 198 8.34 -5.83 -5.56
CA ILE A 198 8.73 -6.36 -4.25
C ILE A 198 10.25 -6.38 -4.20
N LEU A 199 10.85 -5.56 -3.34
CA LEU A 199 12.30 -5.47 -3.20
C LEU A 199 12.82 -6.54 -2.21
N GLU A 200 14.14 -6.69 -2.17
CA GLU A 200 14.79 -7.61 -1.24
C GLU A 200 14.49 -7.25 0.22
N LYS A 201 14.35 -8.28 1.07
CA LYS A 201 14.22 -8.10 2.51
C LYS A 201 15.46 -7.39 3.04
N LEU A 202 15.27 -6.43 3.94
CA LEU A 202 16.39 -5.76 4.61
C LEU A 202 17.28 -6.77 5.35
N PRO A 203 18.61 -6.73 5.15
CA PRO A 203 19.54 -7.48 5.98
C PRO A 203 19.43 -6.99 7.42
N ARG A 204 19.67 -7.88 8.40
CA ARG A 204 19.60 -7.53 9.83
C ARG A 204 20.49 -6.32 10.19
N SER A 205 21.65 -6.17 9.55
CA SER A 205 22.58 -5.04 9.73
C SER A 205 22.00 -3.68 9.33
N TYR A 206 20.97 -3.64 8.48
CA TYR A 206 20.25 -2.43 8.07
C TYR A 206 18.94 -2.23 8.85
N THR A 207 18.77 -2.91 9.99
CA THR A 207 17.58 -2.78 10.86
C THR A 207 17.97 -2.29 12.24
N CYS A 208 16.98 -1.91 13.06
CA CYS A 208 17.22 -1.55 14.46
C CYS A 208 17.87 -2.69 15.27
N LYS A 209 17.62 -3.95 14.90
CA LYS A 209 18.26 -5.12 15.53
C LYS A 209 19.74 -5.31 15.13
N GLY A 210 20.20 -4.58 14.12
CA GLY A 210 21.61 -4.47 13.72
C GLY A 210 22.30 -3.21 14.24
N GLY A 211 21.67 -2.44 15.13
CA GLY A 211 22.23 -1.23 15.73
C GLY A 211 21.93 0.07 15.00
N LYS A 212 21.17 0.04 13.89
CA LYS A 212 20.70 1.26 13.22
C LYS A 212 19.63 1.98 14.03
N SER A 213 19.60 3.30 13.96
CA SER A 213 18.48 4.08 14.51
C SER A 213 17.22 3.88 13.68
N LYS A 214 16.04 4.04 14.30
CA LYS A 214 14.75 3.98 13.60
C LYS A 214 14.64 4.92 12.39
N PHE A 215 15.33 6.06 12.46
CA PHE A 215 15.34 7.07 11.42
C PHE A 215 16.22 6.65 10.24
N GLU A 216 17.40 6.09 10.49
CA GLU A 216 18.24 5.52 9.44
C GLU A 216 17.52 4.41 8.68
N VAL A 217 16.84 3.51 9.40
CA VAL A 217 16.06 2.43 8.76
C VAL A 217 14.94 3.00 7.89
N ALA A 218 14.18 3.97 8.41
CA ALA A 218 13.09 4.59 7.65
C ALA A 218 13.58 5.31 6.38
N ASN A 219 14.66 6.08 6.50
CA ASN A 219 15.27 6.80 5.39
C ASN A 219 15.88 5.82 4.38
N HIS A 220 16.48 4.72 4.84
CA HIS A 220 17.02 3.68 3.96
C HIS A 220 15.92 2.99 3.15
N VAL A 221 14.81 2.60 3.80
CA VAL A 221 13.65 2.02 3.10
C VAL A 221 13.05 3.01 2.10
N GLN A 222 12.92 4.29 2.48
CA GLN A 222 12.46 5.35 1.57
C GLN A 222 13.39 5.44 0.34
N ALA A 223 14.71 5.43 0.54
CA ALA A 223 15.69 5.52 -0.54
C ALA A 223 15.66 4.29 -1.48
N LEU A 224 15.46 3.08 -0.95
CA LEU A 224 15.30 1.87 -1.76
C LEU A 224 14.08 1.96 -2.67
N ILE A 225 12.93 2.39 -2.12
CA ILE A 225 11.70 2.57 -2.89
C ILE A 225 11.83 3.72 -3.89
N GLY A 226 12.43 4.85 -3.49
CA GLY A 226 12.68 5.99 -4.36
C GLY A 226 13.57 5.61 -5.54
N LYS A 227 14.64 4.85 -5.30
CA LYS A 227 15.50 4.31 -6.37
C LYS A 227 14.73 3.38 -7.31
N ALA A 228 13.90 2.48 -6.78
CA ALA A 228 13.13 1.55 -7.60
C ALA A 228 12.09 2.24 -8.49
N LEU A 229 11.52 3.36 -8.02
CA LEU A 229 10.53 4.16 -8.76
C LEU A 229 11.15 5.29 -9.59
N ASN A 230 12.45 5.56 -9.43
CA ASN A 230 13.10 6.78 -9.91
C ASN A 230 12.42 8.07 -9.38
N PHE A 231 12.03 8.07 -8.10
CA PHE A 231 11.35 9.17 -7.42
C PHE A 231 12.30 9.90 -6.47
N GLU A 232 12.08 11.21 -6.32
CA GLU A 232 12.81 12.00 -5.33
C GLU A 232 12.36 11.64 -3.91
N CYS A 233 13.31 11.45 -2.99
CA CYS A 233 13.03 11.24 -1.58
C CYS A 233 13.01 12.59 -0.85
N THR A 234 11.84 13.02 -0.39
CA THR A 234 11.69 14.32 0.28
C THR A 234 11.66 14.18 1.81
N SER A 235 11.90 15.29 2.50
CA SER A 235 11.64 15.45 3.93
C SER A 235 10.21 15.92 4.25
N LEU A 236 9.38 16.13 3.21
CA LEU A 236 8.02 16.64 3.36
C LEU A 236 7.16 15.65 4.14
N THR A 237 6.53 16.14 5.19
CA THR A 237 5.59 15.36 5.98
C THR A 237 4.19 15.43 5.40
N ARG A 238 3.32 14.55 5.89
CA ARG A 238 1.88 14.67 5.68
C ARG A 238 1.36 16.08 6.00
N LYS A 239 1.79 16.68 7.12
CA LYS A 239 1.31 18.01 7.53
C LYS A 239 1.70 19.06 6.48
N ASP A 240 2.94 19.05 6.03
CA ASP A 240 3.45 19.98 5.01
C ASP A 240 2.64 19.87 3.72
N LYS A 241 2.39 18.64 3.26
CA LYS A 241 1.55 18.40 2.08
C LYS A 241 0.17 19.04 2.21
N TYR A 242 -0.53 18.83 3.32
CA TYR A 242 -1.88 19.37 3.50
C TYR A 242 -1.90 20.89 3.65
N MET A 243 -0.88 21.45 4.28
CA MET A 243 -0.73 22.90 4.37
C MET A 243 -0.54 23.52 2.98
N ILE A 244 0.32 22.93 2.15
CA ILE A 244 0.61 23.41 0.79
C ILE A 244 -0.62 23.26 -0.13
N LEU A 245 -1.30 22.10 -0.10
CA LEU A 245 -2.32 21.76 -1.09
C LEU A 245 -3.76 22.13 -0.69
N ALA A 246 -4.04 22.28 0.61
CA ALA A 246 -5.41 22.47 1.11
C ALA A 246 -5.52 23.52 2.24
N GLY A 247 -4.42 24.19 2.61
CA GLY A 247 -4.41 25.25 3.63
C GLY A 247 -4.79 24.77 5.04
N ASN A 248 -4.66 23.48 5.35
CA ASN A 248 -4.98 22.91 6.67
C ASN A 248 -3.97 21.85 7.10
N GLU A 249 -3.99 21.43 8.38
CA GLU A 249 -3.00 20.47 8.92
C GLU A 249 -3.33 18.99 8.60
N GLY A 250 -4.18 18.76 7.60
CA GLY A 250 -4.72 17.45 7.27
C GLY A 250 -5.83 17.04 8.21
N ILE A 251 -6.74 17.96 8.51
CA ILE A 251 -8.05 17.62 9.07
C ILE A 251 -8.88 17.14 7.89
N VAL A 252 -9.23 15.85 7.90
CA VAL A 252 -10.05 15.17 6.88
C VAL A 252 -11.17 14.46 7.62
#